data_AF-A0A2E4EBH9-F1
#
_entry.id   AF-A0A2E4EBH9-F1
#
_cell.length_a   1.000
_cell.length_b   1.000
_cell.length_c   1.000
_cell.angle_alpha   90.00
_cell.angle_beta   90.00
_cell.angle_gamma   90.00
#
_symmetry.space_group_name_H-M   'P 1'
#
loop_
_entity.id
_entity.type
_entity.pdbx_description
1 polymer ?
#
loop_
_entity_poly.entity_id
_entity_poly.type
_entity_poly.pdbx_seq_one_letter_code
_entity_poly.pdbx_strand_id
1 'polypeptide(L)'
;MSLAFEITPEDVQSVFAQHFGEHISDDNAEEILDNYIHVDDVERAALCANDMDEQTNCAHDEIKNQIQVNLADINLLLNEAA
;
A
#
# COMPACT_ATOMS: atom_id res chain seq x y z
N MET A 1 -14.84 20.13 1.24
CA MET A 1 -14.34 19.10 0.33
C MET A 1 -13.17 18.46 1.05
N SER A 2 -13.30 17.24 1.55
CA SER A 2 -12.11 16.51 2.00
C SER A 2 -11.27 16.28 0.76
N LEU A 3 -10.04 16.79 0.77
CA LEU A 3 -9.00 16.25 -0.09
C LEU A 3 -8.68 14.88 0.50
N ALA A 4 -9.48 13.87 0.17
CA ALA A 4 -9.18 12.50 0.57
C ALA A 4 -7.89 12.10 -0.16
N PHE A 5 -6.93 11.58 0.59
CA PHE A 5 -5.70 11.03 0.02
C PHE A 5 -6.12 9.77 -0.75
N GLU A 6 -6.07 9.82 -2.07
CA GLU A 6 -6.51 8.70 -2.91
C GLU A 6 -5.37 7.67 -3.00
N ILE A 7 -5.64 6.46 -2.53
CA ILE A 7 -4.70 5.34 -2.61
C ILE A 7 -5.09 4.51 -3.81
N THR A 8 -4.10 4.17 -4.62
CA THR A 8 -4.25 3.41 -5.86
C THR A 8 -3.42 2.13 -5.82
N PRO A 9 -3.70 1.17 -6.72
CA PRO A 9 -2.85 -0.02 -6.87
C PRO A 9 -1.39 0.35 -7.22
N GLU A 10 -1.14 1.47 -7.90
CA GLU A 10 0.21 1.95 -8.23
C GLU A 10 1.02 2.30 -6.96
N ASP A 11 0.36 2.78 -5.91
CA ASP A 11 1.01 3.07 -4.62
C ASP A 11 1.46 1.78 -3.95
N VAL A 12 0.60 0.74 -3.98
CA VAL A 12 0.93 -0.59 -3.48
C VAL A 12 2.11 -1.18 -4.26
N GLN A 13 2.10 -1.12 -5.59
CA GLN A 13 3.22 -1.58 -6.42
C GLN A 13 4.52 -0.85 -6.11
N SER A 14 4.45 0.47 -5.96
CA SER A 14 5.60 1.32 -5.65
C SER A 14 6.19 0.95 -4.30
N VAL A 15 5.37 0.82 -3.26
CA VAL A 15 5.78 0.39 -1.92
C VAL A 15 6.35 -1.02 -1.96
N PHE A 16 5.70 -1.95 -2.68
CA PHE A 16 6.14 -3.33 -2.79
C PHE A 16 7.53 -3.43 -3.44
N ALA A 17 7.71 -2.76 -4.58
CA ALA A 17 8.97 -2.72 -5.30
C ALA A 17 10.08 -2.03 -4.48
N GLN A 18 9.76 -0.93 -3.78
CA GLN A 18 10.73 -0.16 -3.00
C GLN A 18 11.21 -0.90 -1.75
N HIS A 19 10.34 -1.66 -1.08
CA HIS A 19 10.65 -2.25 0.23
C HIS A 19 10.87 -3.76 0.23
N PHE A 20 10.30 -4.47 -0.74
CA PHE A 20 10.38 -5.94 -0.82
C PHE A 20 11.14 -6.42 -2.07
N GLY A 21 11.40 -5.51 -3.02
CA GLY A 21 12.31 -5.75 -4.16
C GLY A 21 11.70 -6.56 -5.30
N GLU A 22 10.39 -6.80 -5.28
CA GLU A 22 9.67 -7.53 -6.30
C GLU A 22 8.65 -6.60 -6.98
N HIS A 23 8.52 -6.75 -8.29
CA HIS A 23 7.43 -6.12 -9.04
C HIS A 23 6.26 -7.10 -9.08
N ILE A 24 5.11 -6.65 -8.60
CA ILE A 24 3.84 -7.37 -8.68
C ILE A 24 3.04 -6.84 -9.87
N SER A 25 2.16 -7.68 -10.44
CA SER A 25 1.25 -7.26 -11.51
C SER A 25 0.16 -6.30 -11.01
N ASP A 26 -0.54 -5.63 -11.93
CA ASP A 26 -1.67 -4.77 -11.61
C ASP A 26 -2.78 -5.55 -10.89
N ASP A 27 -3.13 -6.74 -11.39
CA ASP A 27 -4.12 -7.62 -10.78
C ASP A 27 -3.77 -7.98 -9.33
N ASN A 28 -2.50 -8.32 -9.06
CA ASN A 28 -2.04 -8.64 -7.71
C ASN A 28 -2.03 -7.41 -6.79
N ALA A 29 -1.70 -6.24 -7.34
CA ALA A 29 -1.72 -5.00 -6.58
C ALA A 29 -3.15 -4.58 -6.20
N GLU A 30 -4.11 -4.76 -7.10
CA GLU A 30 -5.54 -4.56 -6.83
C GLU A 30 -6.03 -5.53 -5.75
N GLU A 31 -5.65 -6.82 -5.85
CA GLU A 31 -6.04 -7.80 -4.85
C GLU A 31 -5.40 -7.54 -3.47
N ILE A 32 -4.16 -7.03 -3.44
CA ILE A 32 -3.50 -6.61 -2.19
C ILE A 32 -4.20 -5.38 -1.60
N LEU A 33 -4.50 -4.37 -2.43
CA LEU A 33 -5.20 -3.16 -2.02
C LEU A 33 -6.56 -3.49 -1.39
N ASP A 34 -7.35 -4.34 -2.05
CA ASP A 34 -8.71 -4.66 -1.61
C ASP A 34 -8.76 -5.54 -0.34
N ASN A 35 -7.80 -6.44 -0.16
CA ASN A 35 -7.87 -7.44 0.91
C ASN A 35 -6.96 -7.15 2.11
N TYR A 36 -5.86 -6.41 1.91
CA TYR A 36 -4.82 -6.25 2.93
C TYR A 36 -4.54 -4.79 3.29
N ILE A 37 -5.04 -3.82 2.51
CA ILE A 37 -4.83 -2.40 2.79
C ILE A 37 -6.10 -1.77 3.36
N HIS A 38 -6.00 -1.27 4.58
CA HIS A 38 -7.02 -0.47 5.24
C HIS A 38 -6.84 1.01 4.86
N VAL A 39 -7.57 1.44 3.82
CA VAL A 39 -7.54 2.80 3.26
C VAL A 39 -7.73 3.87 4.34
N ASP A 40 -8.67 3.69 5.28
CA ASP A 40 -8.93 4.65 6.37
C ASP A 40 -7.70 4.88 7.26
N ASP A 41 -6.91 3.84 7.54
CA ASP A 41 -5.71 3.95 8.37
C ASP A 41 -4.58 4.65 7.62
N VAL A 42 -4.45 4.39 6.33
CA VAL A 42 -3.47 5.05 5.46
C VAL A 42 -3.83 6.52 5.27
N GLU A 43 -5.10 6.86 5.04
CA GLU A 43 -5.57 8.26 4.98
C GLU A 43 -5.27 8.99 6.30
N ARG A 44 -5.53 8.33 7.44
CA ARG A 44 -5.22 8.89 8.75
C ARG A 44 -3.72 9.11 8.95
N ALA A 45 -2.89 8.19 8.48
CA ALA A 45 -1.44 8.32 8.51
C ALA A 45 -0.97 9.49 7.63
N ALA A 46 -1.51 9.62 6.42
CA ALA A 46 -1.24 10.74 5.53
C ALA A 46 -1.58 12.07 6.21
N LEU A 47 -2.77 12.20 6.80
CA LEU A 47 -3.24 13.42 7.47
C LEU A 47 -2.43 13.82 8.72
N CYS A 48 -1.54 12.97 9.23
CA CYS A 48 -0.63 13.34 10.32
C CYS A 48 0.43 14.37 9.88
N ALA A 49 0.67 14.52 8.59
CA ALA A 49 1.64 15.46 8.04
C ALA A 49 0.98 16.72 7.44
N ASN A 50 1.67 17.85 7.54
CA ASN A 50 1.20 19.14 7.00
C ASN A 50 1.75 19.47 5.61
N ASP A 51 2.74 18.73 5.13
CA ASP A 51 3.37 18.89 3.83
C ASP A 51 2.98 17.73 2.90
N MET A 52 2.69 18.01 1.62
CA MET A 52 2.19 16.98 0.69
C MET A 52 3.18 15.83 0.48
N ASP A 53 4.49 16.10 0.46
CA ASP A 53 5.48 15.05 0.29
C ASP A 53 5.55 14.19 1.55
N GLU A 54 5.44 14.81 2.74
CA GLU A 54 5.35 14.09 4.00
C GLU A 54 4.06 13.27 4.12
N GLN A 55 2.91 13.78 3.63
CA GLN A 55 1.65 13.03 3.61
C GLN A 55 1.78 11.74 2.78
N THR A 56 2.36 11.83 1.58
CA THR A 56 2.64 10.67 0.72
C THR A 56 3.58 9.69 1.39
N ASN A 57 4.66 10.18 2.02
CA ASN A 57 5.59 9.30 2.74
C ASN A 57 4.91 8.58 3.91
N CYS A 58 4.09 9.29 4.69
CA CYS A 58 3.34 8.67 5.80
C CYS A 58 2.33 7.63 5.29
N ALA A 59 1.68 7.88 4.16
CA ALA A 59 0.79 6.91 3.52
C ALA A 59 1.56 5.65 3.08
N HIS A 60 2.69 5.83 2.40
CA HIS A 60 3.54 4.73 1.93
C HIS A 60 4.11 3.90 3.08
N ASP A 61 4.52 4.55 4.17
CA ASP A 61 4.99 3.86 5.38
C ASP A 61 3.90 3.01 6.01
N GLU A 62 2.65 3.47 6.01
CA GLU A 62 1.52 2.71 6.54
C GLU A 62 1.16 1.52 5.64
N ILE A 63 1.10 1.72 4.31
CA ILE A 63 0.92 0.63 3.33
C ILE A 63 1.99 -0.44 3.55
N LYS A 64 3.26 -0.03 3.69
CA LYS A 64 4.37 -0.94 3.96
C LYS A 64 4.17 -1.72 5.25
N ASN A 65 3.75 -1.08 6.34
CA ASN A 65 3.52 -1.75 7.62
C ASN A 65 2.43 -2.83 7.47
N GLN A 66 1.34 -2.52 6.78
CA GLN A 66 0.24 -3.45 6.56
C GLN A 66 0.66 -4.63 5.67
N ILE A 67 1.43 -4.38 4.60
CA ILE A 67 2.03 -5.44 3.79
C ILE A 67 2.96 -6.31 4.64
N GLN A 68 3.80 -5.71 5.47
CA GLN A 68 4.76 -6.45 6.30
C GLN A 68 4.08 -7.36 7.32
N VAL A 69 2.96 -6.93 7.90
CA VAL A 69 2.14 -7.73 8.82
C VAL A 69 1.54 -8.94 8.11
N ASN A 70 1.13 -8.78 6.85
CA ASN A 70 0.46 -9.81 6.05
C ASN A 70 1.37 -10.49 5.01
N LEU A 71 2.69 -10.28 5.09
CA LEU A 71 3.64 -10.65 4.04
C LEU A 71 3.60 -12.14 3.69
N ALA A 72 3.37 -13.00 4.69
CA ALA A 72 3.29 -14.44 4.48
C ALA A 72 2.08 -14.83 3.63
N ASP A 73 0.92 -14.22 3.88
CA ASP A 73 -0.33 -14.50 3.16
C ASP A 73 -0.29 -13.88 1.76
N ILE A 74 0.25 -12.66 1.64
CA ILE A 74 0.49 -12.01 0.35
C ILE A 74 1.44 -12.85 -0.50
N ASN A 75 2.54 -13.37 0.06
CA ASN A 75 3.44 -14.25 -0.67
C ASN A 75 2.76 -15.54 -1.12
N LEU A 76 1.82 -16.10 -0.34
CA LEU A 76 1.05 -17.25 -0.76
C LEU A 76 0.19 -16.91 -1.98
N LEU A 77 -0.53 -15.79 -1.93
CA LEU A 77 -1.34 -15.26 -3.03
C LEU A 77 -0.52 -15.05 -4.31
N LEU A 78 0.64 -14.40 -4.19
CA LEU A 78 1.54 -14.16 -5.33
C LEU A 78 2.08 -15.45 -5.95
N ASN A 79 2.31 -16.49 -5.15
CA ASN A 79 2.78 -17.79 -5.65
C ASN A 79 1.66 -18.65 -6.26
N GLU A 80 0.41 -18.46 -5.87
CA GLU A 80 -0.75 -19.14 -6.47
C GLU A 80 -1.16 -18.51 -7.81
N ALA A 81 -0.85 -17.23 -8.02
CA ALA A 81 -1.12 -16.49 -9.25
C ALA A 81 -0.06 -16.70 -10.37
N ALA A 82 1.07 -17.35 -10.08
CA ALA A 82 2.19 -17.58 -10.99
C ALA A 82 2.14 -18.96 -11.69
#